data_AF-A0A2D9TQ54-F1
#
_entry.id   AF-A0A2D9TQ54-F1
#
_cell.length_a   1.000
_cell.length_b   1.000
_cell.length_c   1.000
_cell.angle_alpha   90.00
_cell.angle_beta   90.00
_cell.angle_gamma   90.00
#
_symmetry.space_group_name_H-M   'P 1'
#
loop_
_entity.id
_entity.type
_entity.pdbx_description
1 polymer ?
#
loop_
_entity_poly.entity_id
_entity_poly.type
_entity_poly.pdbx_seq_one_letter_code
_entity_poly.pdbx_strand_id
1 'polypeptide(L)'
;MASVRLSEAQWSHILSKSGRNQEPTGDAPVDAGGAKVQPGRSRSVAYIVGLEADAPDTKWTFLQRSIDAIVQSFQPSPVLTHVELVLPPPEEGLPTGTSPDADPHMNFATYLGRKAGWGTTFENAEDFYLGKNFDAWRAIPVVAWDAPQRLRSACETHHVETEYAAWYRLYNYPFSVPPLRSFAWTLDDAPKSPAHCAALTARCLRLALPESDLPNSSAWYGPSTLFLEMGRKARMQSYLKQLNDLGPPLSESEVDANEEDANTGENALLRGSDRDVKELTQLQCHLGTEKIAKKGIEATLRDDPIMARMWQKHLGKSLMKWAHVRGALSDEDMAEFLDERD
;
A
#
# COMPACT_ATOMS: atom_id res chain seq x y z
N MET A 1 24.81 0.88 15.96
CA MET A 1 23.69 -0.07 16.13
C MET A 1 23.36 -0.63 14.76
N ALA A 2 23.30 -1.95 14.60
CA ALA A 2 22.91 -2.54 13.31
C ALA A 2 21.42 -2.32 13.08
N SER A 3 21.07 -1.66 11.98
CA SER A 3 19.69 -1.53 11.48
C SER A 3 19.18 -2.94 11.16
N VAL A 4 18.13 -3.37 11.86
CA VAL A 4 17.44 -4.63 11.59
C VAL A 4 16.13 -4.27 10.89
N ARG A 5 15.99 -4.64 9.62
CA ARG A 5 14.74 -4.49 8.85
C ARG A 5 14.17 -5.85 8.50
N LEU A 6 12.84 -5.90 8.42
CA LEU A 6 12.10 -7.16 8.45
C LEU A 6 12.01 -7.83 7.07
N SER A 7 12.24 -9.14 6.98
CA SER A 7 11.89 -9.96 5.81
C SER A 7 10.49 -10.56 5.93
N GLU A 8 10.02 -11.19 4.85
CA GLU A 8 8.80 -12.03 4.84
C GLU A 8 8.79 -13.12 5.93
N ALA A 9 9.95 -13.66 6.31
CA ALA A 9 10.05 -14.61 7.42
C ALA A 9 9.82 -13.94 8.79
N GLN A 10 10.23 -12.69 8.96
CA GLN A 10 9.91 -11.90 10.15
C GLN A 10 8.45 -11.47 10.16
N TRP A 11 7.87 -11.09 9.01
CA TRP A 11 6.44 -10.84 8.87
C TRP A 11 5.61 -12.06 9.29
N SER A 12 6.07 -13.25 8.91
CA SER A 12 5.47 -14.53 9.27
C SER A 12 5.47 -14.76 10.77
N HIS A 13 6.61 -14.54 11.42
CA HIS A 13 6.74 -14.67 12.87
C HIS A 13 5.87 -13.65 13.62
N ILE A 14 5.87 -12.40 13.18
CA ILE A 14 5.14 -11.31 13.82
C ILE A 14 3.63 -11.53 13.72
N LEU A 15 3.12 -11.77 12.52
CA LEU A 15 1.69 -11.98 12.30
C LEU A 15 1.17 -13.29 12.92
N SER A 16 2.02 -14.31 13.07
CA SER A 16 1.65 -15.55 13.78
C SER A 16 1.41 -15.35 15.29
N LYS A 17 1.98 -14.30 15.90
CA LYS A 17 1.74 -13.96 17.30
C LYS A 17 0.42 -13.20 17.51
N SER A 18 0.03 -12.36 16.55
CA SER A 18 -1.21 -11.57 16.60
C SER A 18 -2.48 -12.40 16.38
N GLY A 19 -2.39 -13.59 15.75
CA GLY A 19 -3.53 -14.41 15.35
C GLY A 19 -4.14 -15.36 16.40
N ARG A 20 -3.68 -15.38 17.67
CA ARG A 20 -4.14 -16.39 18.66
C ARG A 20 -5.52 -16.14 19.30
N ASN A 21 -6.15 -15.00 19.07
CA ASN A 21 -7.43 -14.65 19.70
C ASN A 21 -8.45 -14.26 18.64
N GLN A 22 -9.18 -15.19 18.00
CA GLN A 22 -10.39 -14.81 17.25
C GLN A 22 -11.28 -15.99 16.81
N GLU A 23 -12.59 -15.83 17.05
CA GLU A 23 -13.66 -16.65 16.49
C GLU A 23 -14.17 -16.05 15.16
N PRO A 24 -14.64 -16.87 14.20
CA PRO A 24 -15.16 -16.39 12.93
C PRO A 24 -16.57 -15.80 13.07
N THR A 25 -16.82 -14.66 12.43
CA THR A 25 -18.15 -14.03 12.31
C THR A 25 -18.69 -14.20 10.89
N GLY A 26 -19.98 -14.54 10.77
CA GLY A 26 -20.57 -15.17 9.59
C GLY A 26 -20.64 -14.35 8.28
N ASP A 27 -20.84 -15.09 7.18
CA ASP A 27 -20.76 -14.64 5.80
C ASP A 27 -21.85 -13.64 5.38
N ALA A 28 -21.44 -12.59 4.64
CA ALA A 28 -22.32 -11.68 3.92
C ALA A 28 -22.34 -12.00 2.41
N PRO A 29 -23.48 -11.79 1.70
CA PRO A 29 -23.59 -12.09 0.28
C PRO A 29 -22.84 -11.06 -0.59
N VAL A 30 -22.20 -11.56 -1.66
CA VAL A 30 -21.42 -10.77 -2.63
C VAL A 30 -22.27 -10.51 -3.87
N ASP A 31 -22.46 -9.25 -4.23
CA ASP A 31 -23.22 -8.84 -5.42
C ASP A 31 -22.25 -8.46 -6.57
N ALA A 32 -22.31 -9.20 -7.68
CA ALA A 32 -21.43 -9.04 -8.83
C ALA A 32 -22.11 -8.20 -9.93
N GLY A 33 -22.24 -6.89 -9.69
CA GLY A 33 -22.87 -5.94 -10.62
C GLY A 33 -21.87 -5.25 -11.56
N GLY A 34 -22.00 -5.46 -12.87
CA GLY A 34 -21.22 -4.77 -13.91
C GLY A 34 -21.42 -3.24 -13.86
N ALA A 35 -20.32 -2.51 -13.70
CA ALA A 35 -20.33 -1.06 -13.48
C ALA A 35 -20.72 -0.26 -14.73
N LYS A 36 -21.94 0.30 -14.74
CA LYS A 36 -22.25 1.49 -15.55
C LYS A 36 -21.50 2.68 -14.95
N VAL A 37 -20.84 3.47 -15.80
CA VAL A 37 -20.11 4.69 -15.41
C VAL A 37 -21.12 5.67 -14.80
N GLN A 38 -21.06 5.86 -13.48
CA GLN A 38 -21.91 6.84 -12.79
C GLN A 38 -21.35 8.25 -13.05
N PRO A 39 -22.21 9.24 -13.35
CA PRO A 39 -21.78 10.64 -13.40
C PRO A 39 -21.41 11.10 -11.98
N GLY A 40 -20.20 11.65 -11.81
CA GLY A 40 -19.69 12.11 -10.51
C GLY A 40 -18.45 11.36 -9.98
N ARG A 41 -17.88 10.42 -10.74
CA ARG A 41 -16.64 9.74 -10.35
C ARG A 41 -15.48 10.73 -10.26
N SER A 42 -14.80 10.77 -9.12
CA SER A 42 -13.55 11.50 -8.99
C SER A 42 -12.39 10.54 -9.29
N ARG A 43 -11.50 10.96 -10.18
CA ARG A 43 -10.24 10.22 -10.33
C ARG A 43 -9.43 10.45 -9.08
N SER A 44 -8.82 9.38 -8.61
CA SER A 44 -8.14 9.37 -7.33
C SER A 44 -6.94 8.42 -7.41
N VAL A 45 -5.97 8.67 -6.54
CA VAL A 45 -4.69 7.97 -6.55
C VAL A 45 -4.64 7.02 -5.36
N ALA A 46 -4.44 5.74 -5.63
CA ALA A 46 -3.94 4.79 -4.65
C ALA A 46 -2.44 4.63 -4.83
N TYR A 47 -1.75 4.02 -3.86
CA TYR A 47 -0.30 3.87 -3.91
C TYR A 47 0.11 2.44 -3.60
N ILE A 48 1.09 1.95 -4.35
CA ILE A 48 1.80 0.73 -3.99
C ILE A 48 3.11 1.16 -3.35
N VAL A 49 3.33 0.78 -2.10
CA VAL A 49 4.53 1.08 -1.35
C VAL A 49 5.33 -0.19 -1.17
N GLY A 50 6.58 -0.22 -1.63
CA GLY A 50 7.50 -1.33 -1.45
C GLY A 50 8.62 -1.00 -0.47
N LEU A 51 9.01 -1.98 0.34
CA LEU A 51 10.16 -1.88 1.24
C LEU A 51 11.40 -2.46 0.56
N GLU A 52 12.45 -1.66 0.40
CA GLU A 52 13.73 -2.17 -0.12
C GLU A 52 14.36 -3.20 0.83
N ALA A 53 14.94 -4.26 0.25
CA ALA A 53 15.64 -5.29 0.99
C ALA A 53 16.92 -4.74 1.65
N ASP A 54 17.16 -5.16 2.89
CA ASP A 54 18.39 -4.92 3.63
C ASP A 54 19.25 -6.21 3.66
N ALA A 55 20.43 -6.11 4.29
CA ALA A 55 21.25 -7.29 4.57
C ALA A 55 20.48 -8.31 5.45
N PRO A 56 20.69 -9.62 5.26
CA PRO A 56 20.01 -10.67 6.02
C PRO A 56 20.23 -10.52 7.54
N ASP A 57 19.17 -10.76 8.33
CA ASP A 57 19.28 -10.69 9.80
C ASP A 57 20.15 -11.84 10.33
N THR A 58 21.19 -11.46 11.08
CA THR A 58 22.10 -12.39 11.76
C THR A 58 21.43 -13.35 12.74
N LYS A 59 20.23 -13.02 13.24
CA LYS A 59 19.47 -13.84 14.20
C LYS A 59 18.73 -15.01 13.57
N TRP A 60 18.66 -15.10 12.25
CA TRP A 60 17.87 -16.14 11.59
C TRP A 60 18.55 -17.51 11.56
N THR A 61 17.70 -18.54 11.52
CA THR A 61 18.16 -19.90 11.26
C THR A 61 18.85 -19.98 9.90
N PHE A 62 19.73 -20.98 9.74
CA PHE A 62 20.42 -21.21 8.47
C PHE A 62 19.44 -21.42 7.30
N LEU A 63 18.34 -22.14 7.52
CA LEU A 63 17.33 -22.40 6.50
C LEU A 63 16.62 -21.12 6.05
N GLN A 64 16.21 -20.25 6.99
CA GLN A 64 15.58 -18.97 6.66
C GLN A 64 16.52 -18.06 5.86
N ARG A 65 17.79 -17.95 6.27
CA ARG A 65 18.80 -17.18 5.54
C ARG A 65 19.05 -17.73 4.14
N SER A 66 19.01 -19.05 3.99
CA SER A 66 19.18 -19.70 2.69
C SER A 66 18.00 -19.41 1.76
N ILE A 67 16.76 -19.53 2.25
CA ILE A 67 15.55 -19.22 1.46
C ILE A 67 15.54 -17.75 1.04
N ASP A 68 15.81 -16.84 1.97
CA ASP A 68 15.84 -15.41 1.69
C ASP A 68 16.95 -15.03 0.70
N ALA A 69 18.17 -15.55 0.88
CA ALA A 69 19.26 -15.34 -0.05
C ALA A 69 18.91 -15.84 -1.46
N ILE A 70 18.26 -17.01 -1.57
CA ILE A 70 17.77 -17.55 -2.84
C ILE A 70 16.74 -16.58 -3.45
N VAL A 71 15.71 -16.21 -2.69
CA VAL A 71 14.63 -15.35 -3.22
C VAL A 71 15.19 -14.00 -3.65
N GLN A 72 15.99 -13.33 -2.81
CA GLN A 72 16.60 -12.04 -3.15
C GLN A 72 17.51 -12.15 -4.38
N SER A 73 18.25 -13.25 -4.55
CA SER A 73 19.10 -13.47 -5.73
C SER A 73 18.30 -13.62 -7.02
N PHE A 74 17.05 -14.09 -6.94
CA PHE A 74 16.16 -14.29 -8.09
C PHE A 74 15.14 -13.16 -8.29
N GLN A 75 15.11 -12.17 -7.40
CA GLN A 75 14.27 -11.00 -7.57
C GLN A 75 14.92 -9.97 -8.50
N PRO A 76 14.14 -9.32 -9.37
CA PRO A 76 14.65 -8.23 -10.18
C PRO A 76 14.96 -7.01 -9.31
N SER A 77 15.84 -6.13 -9.80
CA SER A 77 16.10 -4.84 -9.16
C SER A 77 14.95 -3.84 -9.41
N PRO A 78 14.49 -3.08 -8.39
CA PRO A 78 14.96 -3.13 -7.01
C PRO A 78 14.48 -4.38 -6.28
N VAL A 79 15.34 -4.94 -5.43
CA VAL A 79 14.97 -6.04 -4.53
C VAL A 79 14.13 -5.45 -3.39
N LEU A 80 12.85 -5.85 -3.35
CA LEU A 80 11.89 -5.44 -2.35
C LEU A 80 11.48 -6.65 -1.52
N THR A 81 11.50 -6.52 -0.20
CA THR A 81 11.08 -7.61 0.71
C THR A 81 9.60 -7.60 0.99
N HIS A 82 8.93 -6.45 0.80
CA HIS A 82 7.55 -6.25 1.18
C HIS A 82 6.85 -5.26 0.26
N VAL A 83 5.53 -5.38 0.14
CA VAL A 83 4.70 -4.41 -0.57
C VAL A 83 3.36 -4.23 0.11
N GLU A 84 2.87 -2.99 0.10
CA GLU A 84 1.63 -2.57 0.72
C GLU A 84 0.84 -1.71 -0.24
N LEU A 85 -0.48 -1.81 -0.12
CA LEU A 85 -1.40 -0.92 -0.81
C LEU A 85 -1.83 0.18 0.17
N VAL A 86 -1.46 1.42 -0.13
CA VAL A 86 -1.80 2.61 0.65
C VAL A 86 -2.93 3.36 -0.03
N LEU A 87 -4.00 3.61 0.74
CA LEU A 87 -5.24 4.23 0.27
C LEU A 87 -5.45 5.56 1.00
N PRO A 88 -5.42 6.73 0.32
CA PRO A 88 -5.74 8.02 0.93
C PRO A 88 -7.08 8.00 1.65
N PRO A 89 -7.20 8.54 2.88
CA PRO A 89 -8.46 8.56 3.60
C PRO A 89 -9.58 9.15 2.73
N PRO A 90 -10.82 8.65 2.86
CA PRO A 90 -11.94 9.22 2.13
C PRO A 90 -12.06 10.72 2.43
N GLU A 91 -12.59 11.49 1.48
CA GLU A 91 -12.88 12.90 1.71
C GLU A 91 -13.90 13.03 2.85
N GLU A 92 -13.82 14.10 3.62
CA GLU A 92 -14.73 14.36 4.73
C GLU A 92 -16.18 14.32 4.25
N GLY A 93 -17.00 13.50 4.92
CA GLY A 93 -18.42 13.32 4.58
C GLY A 93 -18.71 12.27 3.50
N LEU A 94 -17.70 11.63 2.90
CA LEU A 94 -17.91 10.44 2.07
C LEU A 94 -17.94 9.17 2.94
N PRO A 95 -18.84 8.21 2.65
CA PRO A 95 -18.92 6.96 3.40
C PRO A 95 -17.60 6.17 3.29
N THR A 96 -17.05 5.78 4.43
CA THR A 96 -15.72 5.14 4.60
C THR A 96 -15.63 3.70 4.11
N GLY A 97 -16.70 3.17 3.54
CA GLY A 97 -16.79 1.80 3.08
C GLY A 97 -18.25 1.35 3.06
N THR A 98 -18.44 0.04 3.00
CA THR A 98 -19.77 -0.57 3.08
C THR A 98 -20.23 -0.80 4.53
N SER A 99 -19.32 -0.66 5.49
CA SER A 99 -19.56 -0.90 6.91
C SER A 99 -19.57 0.41 7.71
N PRO A 100 -20.57 0.65 8.57
CA PRO A 100 -20.57 1.79 9.50
C PRO A 100 -19.40 1.75 10.49
N ASP A 101 -18.83 0.57 10.75
CA ASP A 101 -17.66 0.40 11.63
C ASP A 101 -16.30 0.45 10.89
N ALA A 102 -16.28 0.85 9.62
CA ALA A 102 -15.02 0.94 8.87
C ALA A 102 -14.21 2.13 9.39
N ASP A 103 -13.06 1.83 10.01
CA ASP A 103 -12.15 2.84 10.55
C ASP A 103 -11.69 3.79 9.40
N PRO A 104 -12.04 5.09 9.45
CA PRO A 104 -11.66 6.07 8.43
C PRO A 104 -10.15 6.23 8.27
N HIS A 105 -9.37 5.81 9.28
CA HIS A 105 -7.91 5.89 9.31
C HIS A 105 -7.23 4.63 8.75
N MET A 106 -8.01 3.69 8.19
CA MET A 106 -7.50 2.56 7.43
C MET A 106 -6.81 3.01 6.15
N ASN A 107 -5.52 3.26 6.29
CA ASN A 107 -4.63 3.68 5.22
C ASN A 107 -3.96 2.48 4.51
N PHE A 108 -4.16 1.24 4.97
CA PHE A 108 -3.58 0.02 4.39
C PHE A 108 -4.60 -1.05 4.03
N ALA A 109 -4.33 -1.77 2.95
CA ALA A 109 -5.15 -2.88 2.50
C ALA A 109 -4.49 -4.27 2.68
N THR A 110 -3.17 -4.35 2.86
CA THR A 110 -2.44 -5.63 2.87
C THR A 110 -2.46 -6.39 4.20
N TYR A 111 -2.91 -5.76 5.29
CA TYR A 111 -3.16 -6.43 6.58
C TYR A 111 -4.64 -6.60 6.89
N LEU A 112 -5.41 -6.99 5.89
CA LEU A 112 -6.65 -7.77 6.04
C LEU A 112 -7.77 -7.11 6.85
N GLY A 113 -8.58 -6.33 6.14
CA GLY A 113 -9.89 -5.90 6.61
C GLY A 113 -9.83 -4.91 7.75
N ARG A 114 -10.91 -4.81 8.53
CA ARG A 114 -11.17 -3.80 9.57
C ARG A 114 -10.06 -3.63 10.64
N LYS A 115 -9.03 -4.47 10.63
CA LYS A 115 -7.92 -4.50 11.59
C LYS A 115 -6.56 -4.17 10.96
N ALA A 116 -6.49 -3.79 9.68
CA ALA A 116 -5.25 -3.44 8.96
C ALA A 116 -4.67 -2.06 9.33
N GLY A 117 -4.96 -1.56 10.53
CA GLY A 117 -4.51 -0.25 10.98
C GLY A 117 -3.03 -0.23 11.34
N TRP A 118 -2.40 0.93 11.19
CA TRP A 118 -0.99 1.14 11.58
C TRP A 118 -0.79 0.80 13.05
N GLY A 119 -1.66 1.30 13.93
CA GLY A 119 -1.56 1.10 15.38
C GLY A 119 -1.95 -0.30 15.87
N THR A 120 -2.68 -1.08 15.08
CA THR A 120 -3.28 -2.35 15.53
C THR A 120 -2.52 -3.59 15.08
N THR A 121 -1.67 -3.47 14.04
CA THR A 121 -1.02 -4.65 13.44
C THR A 121 0.26 -5.07 14.19
N PHE A 122 0.99 -4.11 14.82
CA PHE A 122 2.28 -4.37 15.48
C PHE A 122 2.41 -3.63 16.81
N GLU A 123 3.04 -4.26 17.82
CA GLU A 123 3.34 -3.65 19.13
C GLU A 123 4.21 -2.38 19.02
N ASN A 124 4.92 -2.17 17.91
CA ASN A 124 5.71 -0.96 17.67
C ASN A 124 5.72 -0.60 16.17
N ALA A 125 4.53 -0.31 15.63
CA ALA A 125 4.39 0.07 14.24
C ALA A 125 5.13 1.37 13.90
N GLU A 126 5.19 2.33 14.83
CA GLU A 126 5.93 3.58 14.65
C GLU A 126 7.43 3.34 14.37
N ASP A 127 8.12 2.57 15.23
CA ASP A 127 9.54 2.22 15.01
C ASP A 127 9.74 1.44 13.72
N PHE A 128 8.76 0.61 13.34
CA PHE A 128 8.82 -0.09 12.06
C PHE A 128 8.77 0.90 10.90
N TYR A 129 7.70 1.69 10.78
CA TYR A 129 7.48 2.50 9.58
C TYR A 129 8.27 3.81 9.54
N LEU A 130 8.28 4.56 10.64
CA LEU A 130 8.93 5.87 10.76
C LEU A 130 10.31 5.81 11.40
N GLY A 131 10.61 4.75 12.14
CA GLY A 131 11.93 4.52 12.70
C GLY A 131 12.86 3.87 11.69
N LYS A 132 13.07 2.56 11.87
CA LYS A 132 14.10 1.80 11.15
C LYS A 132 13.92 1.82 9.66
N ASN A 133 12.69 1.68 9.13
CA ASN A 133 12.46 1.48 7.70
C ASN A 133 12.22 2.78 6.90
N PHE A 134 12.20 3.94 7.55
CA PHE A 134 11.76 5.19 6.92
C PHE A 134 12.44 5.51 5.57
N ASP A 135 13.75 5.29 5.46
CA ASP A 135 14.52 5.57 4.24
C ASP A 135 14.50 4.46 3.17
N ALA A 136 13.89 3.32 3.46
CA ALA A 136 13.79 2.18 2.54
C ALA A 136 12.47 2.09 1.79
N TRP A 137 11.45 2.85 2.19
CA TRP A 137 10.19 2.85 1.49
C TRP A 137 10.30 3.51 0.12
N ARG A 138 9.66 2.90 -0.87
CA ARG A 138 9.44 3.43 -2.21
C ARG A 138 7.98 3.32 -2.54
N ALA A 139 7.44 4.26 -3.28
CA ALA A 139 6.06 4.21 -3.72
C ALA A 139 5.92 4.50 -5.20
N ILE A 140 4.87 3.94 -5.80
CA ILE A 140 4.39 4.26 -7.14
C ILE A 140 2.88 4.52 -7.09
N PRO A 141 2.37 5.47 -7.88
CA PRO A 141 0.96 5.73 -7.96
C PRO A 141 0.22 4.65 -8.76
N VAL A 142 -1.02 4.41 -8.37
CA VAL A 142 -2.03 3.63 -9.09
C VAL A 142 -3.20 4.57 -9.33
N VAL A 143 -3.27 5.12 -10.54
CA VAL A 143 -4.30 6.09 -10.92
C VAL A 143 -5.43 5.37 -11.64
N ALA A 144 -6.63 5.49 -11.08
CA ALA A 144 -7.87 4.99 -11.68
C ALA A 144 -9.07 5.80 -11.18
N TRP A 145 -10.25 5.51 -11.71
CA TRP A 145 -11.50 6.10 -11.23
C TRP A 145 -11.91 5.50 -9.90
N ASP A 146 -12.15 6.36 -8.90
CA ASP A 146 -12.50 5.99 -7.54
C ASP A 146 -11.56 4.90 -6.97
N ALA A 147 -10.27 4.98 -7.31
CA ALA A 147 -9.32 3.89 -7.06
C ALA A 147 -9.27 3.49 -5.58
N PRO A 148 -9.10 4.44 -4.63
CA PRO A 148 -9.10 4.11 -3.22
C PRO A 148 -10.39 3.45 -2.74
N GLN A 149 -11.56 3.95 -3.17
CA GLN A 149 -12.85 3.42 -2.72
C GLN A 149 -13.10 2.00 -3.24
N ARG A 150 -12.79 1.74 -4.51
CA ARG A 150 -12.92 0.40 -5.11
C ARG A 150 -11.96 -0.59 -4.46
N LEU A 151 -10.73 -0.15 -4.17
CA LEU A 151 -9.74 -0.98 -3.49
C LEU A 151 -10.14 -1.26 -2.04
N ARG A 152 -10.66 -0.27 -1.30
CA ARG A 152 -11.23 -0.47 0.05
C ARG A 152 -12.34 -1.52 0.03
N SER A 153 -13.34 -1.32 -0.82
CA SER A 153 -14.47 -2.25 -0.94
C SER A 153 -14.00 -3.66 -1.29
N ALA A 154 -13.05 -3.81 -2.23
CA ALA A 154 -12.52 -5.13 -2.55
C ALA A 154 -11.80 -5.78 -1.36
N CYS A 155 -11.05 -5.01 -0.57
CA CYS A 155 -10.37 -5.53 0.62
C CYS A 155 -11.37 -5.92 1.72
N GLU A 156 -12.40 -5.09 1.96
CA GLU A 156 -13.48 -5.37 2.91
C GLU A 156 -14.29 -6.60 2.53
N THR A 157 -14.74 -6.69 1.28
CA THR A 157 -15.65 -7.75 0.85
C THR A 157 -14.94 -9.08 0.64
N HIS A 158 -13.69 -9.08 0.18
CA HIS A 158 -13.01 -10.29 -0.28
C HIS A 158 -11.83 -10.74 0.58
N HIS A 159 -11.31 -9.87 1.44
CA HIS A 159 -10.01 -10.12 2.09
C HIS A 159 -9.97 -9.96 3.60
N VAL A 160 -11.04 -9.56 4.30
CA VAL A 160 -11.08 -9.42 5.77
C VAL A 160 -10.61 -10.68 6.53
N GLU A 161 -10.75 -11.86 5.92
CA GLU A 161 -10.46 -13.15 6.56
C GLU A 161 -9.40 -13.97 5.81
N THR A 162 -8.65 -13.37 4.89
CA THR A 162 -7.62 -14.13 4.17
C THR A 162 -6.59 -14.59 5.18
N GLU A 163 -6.45 -15.90 5.40
CA GLU A 163 -5.49 -16.38 6.38
C GLU A 163 -4.06 -15.99 5.99
N TYR A 164 -3.41 -15.19 6.83
CA TYR A 164 -2.00 -14.86 6.67
C TYR A 164 -1.10 -15.86 7.43
N ALA A 165 -1.44 -17.15 7.40
CA ALA A 165 -0.74 -18.14 8.22
C ALA A 165 0.73 -18.28 7.80
N ALA A 166 1.59 -18.36 8.81
CA ALA A 166 3.03 -18.37 8.68
C ALA A 166 3.59 -19.40 7.69
N TRP A 167 2.92 -20.56 7.61
CA TRP A 167 3.35 -21.70 6.81
C TRP A 167 2.94 -21.57 5.33
N TYR A 168 1.75 -21.03 5.03
CA TYR A 168 1.30 -20.81 3.66
C TYR A 168 2.20 -19.83 2.90
N ARG A 169 2.77 -18.84 3.60
CA ARG A 169 3.76 -17.91 3.02
C ARG A 169 4.99 -18.64 2.50
N LEU A 170 5.56 -19.52 3.32
CA LEU A 170 6.76 -20.26 2.96
C LEU A 170 6.52 -21.18 1.76
N TYR A 171 5.29 -21.66 1.59
CA TYR A 171 4.91 -22.49 0.45
C TYR A 171 4.66 -21.68 -0.82
N ASN A 172 3.96 -20.54 -0.74
CA ASN A 172 3.59 -19.75 -1.91
C ASN A 172 4.72 -18.83 -2.40
N TYR A 173 5.55 -18.32 -1.50
CA TYR A 173 6.59 -17.34 -1.85
C TYR A 173 7.62 -17.82 -2.89
N PRO A 174 8.06 -19.10 -2.90
CA PRO A 174 8.92 -19.61 -3.96
C PRO A 174 8.29 -19.51 -5.36
N PHE A 175 6.97 -19.61 -5.50
CA PHE A 175 6.27 -19.43 -6.78
C PHE A 175 6.26 -17.97 -7.25
N SER A 176 6.74 -17.03 -6.45
CA SER A 176 6.93 -15.64 -6.87
C SER A 176 8.29 -15.40 -7.55
N VAL A 177 9.18 -16.39 -7.60
CA VAL A 177 10.54 -16.30 -8.19
C VAL A 177 10.86 -17.43 -9.18
N PRO A 178 11.71 -17.22 -10.21
CA PRO A 178 12.11 -18.29 -11.10
C PRO A 178 12.89 -19.40 -10.35
N PRO A 179 12.80 -20.67 -10.81
CA PRO A 179 11.98 -21.15 -11.92
C PRO A 179 10.52 -21.44 -11.52
N LEU A 180 10.21 -21.52 -10.22
CA LEU A 180 8.90 -21.93 -9.72
C LEU A 180 7.77 -20.98 -10.13
N ARG A 181 8.10 -19.73 -10.48
CA ARG A 181 7.18 -18.75 -11.06
C ARG A 181 6.42 -19.25 -12.29
N SER A 182 6.99 -20.16 -13.07
CA SER A 182 6.28 -20.79 -14.20
C SER A 182 5.10 -21.66 -13.77
N PHE A 183 5.01 -22.05 -12.49
CA PHE A 183 3.93 -22.84 -11.91
C PHE A 183 2.98 -21.99 -11.04
N ALA A 184 3.15 -20.67 -10.96
CA ALA A 184 2.32 -19.82 -10.11
C ALA A 184 0.83 -19.83 -10.48
N TRP A 185 0.48 -20.28 -11.69
CA TRP A 185 -0.90 -20.47 -12.14
C TRP A 185 -1.59 -21.67 -11.48
N THR A 186 -0.86 -22.59 -10.85
CA THR A 186 -1.45 -23.74 -10.14
C THR A 186 -1.92 -23.39 -8.74
N LEU A 187 -1.54 -22.23 -8.21
CA LEU A 187 -1.97 -21.75 -6.91
C LEU A 187 -3.34 -21.10 -7.01
N ASP A 188 -4.16 -21.33 -5.99
CA ASP A 188 -5.49 -20.75 -5.91
C ASP A 188 -5.41 -19.21 -5.78
N ASP A 189 -6.21 -18.54 -6.59
CA ASP A 189 -6.27 -17.10 -6.70
C ASP A 189 -7.66 -16.54 -6.37
N ALA A 190 -8.52 -17.36 -5.77
CA ALA A 190 -9.82 -16.94 -5.30
C ALA A 190 -9.73 -15.95 -4.12
N PRO A 191 -10.79 -15.16 -3.87
CA PRO A 191 -10.96 -14.43 -2.60
C PRO A 191 -10.68 -15.30 -1.38
N LYS A 192 -10.13 -14.71 -0.32
CA LYS A 192 -9.73 -15.38 0.94
C LYS A 192 -8.67 -16.49 0.84
N SER A 193 -8.23 -16.91 -0.35
CA SER A 193 -7.16 -17.93 -0.48
C SER A 193 -5.81 -17.43 0.03
N PRO A 194 -5.01 -18.25 0.73
CA PRO A 194 -3.74 -17.81 1.32
C PRO A 194 -2.79 -17.18 0.31
N ALA A 195 -2.21 -16.03 0.66
CA ALA A 195 -1.31 -15.28 -0.19
C ALA A 195 -0.26 -14.55 0.66
N HIS A 196 0.88 -14.23 0.05
CA HIS A 196 1.84 -13.27 0.64
C HIS A 196 1.49 -11.84 0.17
N CYS A 197 2.18 -10.81 0.69
CA CYS A 197 1.78 -9.41 0.54
C CYS A 197 1.56 -8.96 -0.91
N ALA A 198 2.50 -9.28 -1.81
CA ALA A 198 2.41 -8.93 -3.22
C ALA A 198 1.30 -9.69 -3.97
N ALA A 199 1.14 -10.98 -3.71
CA ALA A 199 0.07 -11.76 -4.32
C ALA A 199 -1.30 -11.24 -3.86
N LEU A 200 -1.46 -10.89 -2.59
CA LEU A 200 -2.68 -10.27 -2.09
C LEU A 200 -2.94 -8.90 -2.74
N THR A 201 -1.92 -8.05 -2.81
CA THR A 201 -2.02 -6.73 -3.47
C THR A 201 -2.43 -6.87 -4.93
N ALA A 202 -1.80 -7.79 -5.67
CA ALA A 202 -2.13 -8.06 -7.07
C ALA A 202 -3.57 -8.56 -7.22
N ARG A 203 -4.05 -9.43 -6.31
CA ARG A 203 -5.43 -9.90 -6.31
C ARG A 203 -6.43 -8.76 -6.06
N CYS A 204 -6.17 -7.90 -5.07
CA CYS A 204 -6.98 -6.72 -4.81
C CYS A 204 -7.03 -5.79 -6.04
N LEU A 205 -5.90 -5.54 -6.69
CA LEU A 205 -5.83 -4.73 -7.91
C LEU A 205 -6.64 -5.35 -9.04
N ARG A 206 -6.56 -6.67 -9.27
CA ARG A 206 -7.32 -7.36 -10.33
C ARG A 206 -8.83 -7.31 -10.09
N LEU A 207 -9.27 -7.49 -8.85
CA LEU A 207 -10.67 -7.45 -8.48
C LEU A 207 -11.23 -6.02 -8.53
N ALA A 208 -10.56 -5.07 -7.88
CA ALA A 208 -11.03 -3.70 -7.76
C ALA A 208 -10.86 -2.90 -9.05
N LEU A 209 -9.74 -3.08 -9.74
CA LEU A 209 -9.26 -2.29 -10.88
C LEU A 209 -8.92 -3.22 -12.05
N PRO A 210 -9.89 -3.87 -12.71
CA PRO A 210 -9.63 -4.71 -13.88
C PRO A 210 -8.89 -3.98 -15.01
N GLU A 211 -9.03 -2.65 -15.11
CA GLU A 211 -8.24 -1.81 -16.02
C GLU A 211 -6.75 -1.76 -15.71
N SER A 212 -6.33 -2.24 -14.53
CA SER A 212 -4.92 -2.48 -14.23
C SER A 212 -4.35 -3.60 -15.07
N ASP A 213 -5.14 -4.44 -15.75
CA ASP A 213 -4.66 -5.41 -16.76
C ASP A 213 -3.36 -6.14 -16.34
N LEU A 214 -3.34 -6.70 -15.13
CA LEU A 214 -2.20 -7.45 -14.63
C LEU A 214 -2.12 -8.78 -15.40
N PRO A 215 -1.05 -9.04 -16.17
CA PRO A 215 -1.02 -10.14 -17.16
C PRO A 215 -0.94 -11.55 -16.55
N ASN A 216 -0.46 -11.68 -15.31
CA ASN A 216 -0.24 -12.96 -14.65
C ASN A 216 -1.21 -13.19 -13.47
N SER A 217 -1.31 -14.45 -13.00
CA SER A 217 -1.99 -14.78 -11.75
C SER A 217 -1.34 -14.04 -10.57
N SER A 218 -2.10 -13.81 -9.49
CA SER A 218 -1.59 -12.97 -8.41
C SER A 218 -0.38 -13.60 -7.70
N ALA A 219 -0.33 -14.92 -7.59
CA ALA A 219 0.79 -15.66 -7.03
C ALA A 219 2.10 -15.57 -7.85
N TRP A 220 2.03 -15.13 -9.11
CA TRP A 220 3.22 -14.90 -9.94
C TRP A 220 4.06 -13.73 -9.41
N TYR A 221 3.40 -12.76 -8.78
CA TYR A 221 4.03 -11.52 -8.36
C TYR A 221 4.66 -11.62 -6.97
N GLY A 222 5.99 -11.50 -6.91
CA GLY A 222 6.72 -11.06 -5.72
C GLY A 222 6.68 -9.53 -5.57
N PRO A 223 7.13 -8.98 -4.42
CA PRO A 223 7.11 -7.52 -4.18
C PRO A 223 7.81 -6.72 -5.28
N SER A 224 9.05 -7.09 -5.63
CA SER A 224 9.83 -6.44 -6.70
C SER A 224 9.13 -6.52 -8.06
N THR A 225 8.60 -7.69 -8.42
CA THR A 225 7.93 -7.87 -9.71
C THR A 225 6.60 -7.15 -9.80
N LEU A 226 5.81 -7.08 -8.73
CA LEU A 226 4.57 -6.29 -8.72
C LEU A 226 4.88 -4.81 -8.86
N PHE A 227 5.85 -4.33 -8.08
CA PHE A 227 6.28 -2.93 -8.12
C PHE A 227 6.79 -2.54 -9.51
N LEU A 228 7.59 -3.39 -10.16
CA LEU A 228 8.04 -3.16 -11.53
C LEU A 228 6.91 -3.25 -12.56
N GLU A 229 5.98 -4.21 -12.39
CA GLU A 229 4.82 -4.38 -13.27
C GLU A 229 3.96 -3.11 -13.28
N MET A 230 3.65 -2.60 -12.10
CA MET A 230 2.87 -1.39 -11.92
C MET A 230 3.68 -0.13 -12.27
N GLY A 231 5.00 -0.20 -12.14
CA GLY A 231 5.98 0.82 -12.51
C GLY A 231 6.29 0.93 -14.01
N ARG A 232 5.69 0.08 -14.88
CA ARG A 232 5.99 0.08 -16.32
C ARG A 232 5.74 1.44 -16.96
N LYS A 233 6.63 1.84 -17.87
CA LYS A 233 6.56 3.13 -18.59
C LYS A 233 5.21 3.37 -19.27
N ALA A 234 4.63 2.35 -19.89
CA ALA A 234 3.30 2.44 -20.52
C ALA A 234 2.19 2.78 -19.50
N ARG A 235 2.24 2.23 -18.29
CA ARG A 235 1.31 2.57 -17.20
C ARG A 235 1.54 3.99 -16.71
N MET A 236 2.80 4.36 -16.48
CA MET A 236 3.17 5.71 -16.06
C MET A 236 2.69 6.77 -17.05
N GLN A 237 2.72 6.48 -18.35
CA GLN A 237 2.17 7.37 -19.38
C GLN A 237 0.64 7.51 -19.27
N SER A 238 -0.06 6.39 -19.07
CA SER A 238 -1.51 6.40 -18.82
C SER A 238 -1.86 7.17 -17.55
N TYR A 239 -1.13 6.94 -16.46
CA TYR A 239 -1.31 7.64 -15.19
C TYR A 239 -1.07 9.13 -15.32
N LEU A 240 0.00 9.57 -15.99
CA LEU A 240 0.24 11.00 -16.22
C LEU A 240 -0.91 11.66 -16.99
N LYS A 241 -1.42 10.98 -18.03
CA LYS A 241 -2.56 11.47 -18.78
C LYS A 241 -3.79 11.59 -17.87
N GLN A 242 -4.08 10.55 -17.09
CA GLN A 242 -5.22 10.56 -16.16
C GLN A 242 -5.13 11.64 -15.08
N LEU A 243 -3.91 11.93 -14.59
CA LEU A 243 -3.66 13.02 -13.63
C LEU A 243 -3.78 14.40 -14.28
N ASN A 244 -3.32 14.58 -15.52
CA ASN A 244 -3.46 15.87 -16.21
C ASN A 244 -4.89 16.15 -16.65
N ASP A 245 -5.66 15.11 -16.94
CA ASP A 245 -7.04 15.22 -17.38
C ASP A 245 -8.00 15.36 -16.15
N LEU A 246 -7.49 15.58 -14.92
CA LEU A 246 -8.28 15.61 -13.68
C LEU A 246 -9.24 16.81 -13.63
N GLY A 247 -10.53 16.50 -13.56
CA GLY A 247 -11.58 17.44 -13.15
C GLY A 247 -12.25 18.24 -14.27
N PRO A 248 -13.41 18.84 -13.98
CA PRO A 248 -13.97 19.91 -14.79
C PRO A 248 -12.95 21.06 -14.89
N PRO A 249 -13.02 21.91 -15.94
CA PRO A 249 -12.16 23.08 -16.03
C PRO A 249 -12.35 23.93 -14.77
N LEU A 250 -11.31 23.97 -13.94
CA LEU A 250 -11.24 24.82 -12.77
C LEU A 250 -11.11 26.28 -13.24
N SER A 251 -11.66 27.21 -12.46
CA SER A 251 -11.34 28.62 -12.63
C SER A 251 -9.86 28.88 -12.35
N GLU A 252 -9.29 29.94 -12.94
CA GLU A 252 -7.88 30.31 -12.72
C GLU A 252 -7.56 30.48 -11.23
N SER A 253 -8.47 31.06 -10.45
CA SER A 253 -8.34 31.18 -9.00
C SER A 253 -8.32 29.85 -8.26
N GLU A 254 -9.07 28.85 -8.71
CA GLU A 254 -9.07 27.50 -8.12
C GLU A 254 -7.80 26.74 -8.49
N VAL A 255 -7.26 26.96 -9.69
CA VAL A 255 -5.97 26.39 -10.11
C VAL A 255 -4.85 26.94 -9.23
N ASP A 256 -4.80 28.25 -9.04
CA ASP A 256 -3.77 28.89 -8.21
C ASP A 256 -3.85 28.43 -6.74
N ALA A 257 -5.05 28.38 -6.18
CA ALA A 257 -5.28 27.89 -4.81
C ALA A 257 -4.84 26.41 -4.66
N ASN A 258 -5.23 25.54 -5.61
CA ASN A 258 -4.81 24.15 -5.59
C ASN A 258 -3.29 24.00 -5.76
N GLU A 259 -2.64 24.85 -6.55
CA GLU A 259 -1.19 24.83 -6.69
C GLU A 259 -0.49 25.29 -5.39
N GLU A 260 -1.01 26.31 -4.71
CA GLU A 260 -0.53 26.74 -3.41
C GLU A 260 -0.66 25.64 -2.35
N ASP A 261 -1.82 24.98 -2.28
CA ASP A 261 -2.06 23.86 -1.38
C ASP A 261 -1.16 22.65 -1.71
N ALA A 262 -0.96 22.35 -2.99
CA ALA A 262 -0.06 21.29 -3.43
C ALA A 262 1.41 21.60 -3.05
N ASN A 263 1.83 22.87 -3.17
CA ASN A 263 3.16 23.32 -2.77
C ASN A 263 3.36 23.24 -1.25
N THR A 264 2.36 23.68 -0.49
CA THR A 264 2.36 23.63 0.98
C THR A 264 2.46 22.18 1.45
N GLY A 265 1.59 21.31 0.94
CA GLY A 265 1.59 19.87 1.22
C GLY A 265 2.91 19.20 0.83
N GLU A 266 3.42 19.44 -0.38
CA GLU A 266 4.70 18.88 -0.82
C GLU A 266 5.86 19.29 0.12
N ASN A 267 5.97 20.58 0.45
CA ASN A 267 7.06 21.08 1.28
C ASN A 267 7.02 20.48 2.69
N ALA A 268 5.87 20.47 3.33
CA ALA A 268 5.70 19.89 4.66
C ALA A 268 5.94 18.38 4.66
N LEU A 269 5.42 17.64 3.67
CA LEU A 269 5.62 16.18 3.60
C LEU A 269 7.07 15.77 3.33
N LEU A 270 7.82 16.54 2.52
CA LEU A 270 9.21 16.21 2.19
C LEU A 270 10.21 16.71 3.24
N ARG A 271 9.98 17.92 3.78
CA ARG A 271 10.99 18.66 4.55
C ARG A 271 10.48 19.15 5.90
N GLY A 272 9.17 19.16 6.11
CA GLY A 272 8.55 19.56 7.36
C GLY A 272 8.79 18.56 8.49
N SER A 273 8.67 19.08 9.70
CA SER A 273 8.56 18.33 10.95
C SER A 273 7.22 17.59 11.03
N ASP A 274 7.08 16.67 11.98
CA ASP A 274 5.81 15.97 12.19
C ASP A 274 4.69 16.95 12.59
N ARG A 275 5.03 18.03 13.30
CA ARG A 275 4.08 19.11 13.59
C ARG A 275 3.56 19.76 12.31
N ASP A 276 4.44 20.11 11.38
CA ASP A 276 4.04 20.72 10.10
C ASP A 276 3.10 19.80 9.33
N VAL A 277 3.33 18.48 9.37
CA VAL A 277 2.46 17.48 8.73
C VAL A 277 1.12 17.35 9.45
N LYS A 278 1.07 17.46 10.79
CA LYS A 278 -0.20 17.49 11.56
C LYS A 278 -1.07 18.70 11.23
N GLU A 279 -0.43 19.83 10.92
CA GLU A 279 -1.12 21.09 10.59
C GLU A 279 -1.68 21.10 9.16
N LEU A 280 -1.31 20.14 8.30
CA LEU A 280 -1.83 20.04 6.92
C LEU A 280 -3.29 19.60 6.87
N THR A 281 -4.07 20.24 6.01
CA THR A 281 -5.42 19.75 5.64
C THR A 281 -5.34 18.44 4.86
N GLN A 282 -6.46 17.71 4.80
CA GLN A 282 -6.54 16.46 4.03
C GLN A 282 -6.29 16.71 2.54
N LEU A 283 -6.83 17.83 2.02
CA LEU A 283 -6.63 18.28 0.66
C LEU A 283 -5.15 18.57 0.37
N GLN A 284 -4.47 19.30 1.26
CA GLN A 284 -3.04 19.60 1.11
C GLN A 284 -2.18 18.34 1.11
N CYS A 285 -2.45 17.36 1.98
CA CYS A 285 -1.76 16.06 1.93
C CYS A 285 -2.00 15.33 0.60
N HIS A 286 -3.24 15.32 0.12
CA HIS A 286 -3.60 14.69 -1.14
C HIS A 286 -2.89 15.33 -2.33
N LEU A 287 -3.06 16.64 -2.51
CA LEU A 287 -2.44 17.41 -3.60
C LEU A 287 -0.91 17.36 -3.52
N GLY A 288 -0.33 17.43 -2.32
CA GLY A 288 1.10 17.30 -2.11
C GLY A 288 1.65 15.93 -2.51
N THR A 289 1.00 14.83 -2.10
CA THR A 289 1.41 13.48 -2.51
C THR A 289 1.21 13.23 -4.00
N GLU A 290 0.13 13.74 -4.59
CA GLU A 290 -0.11 13.67 -6.03
C GLU A 290 0.99 14.42 -6.81
N LYS A 291 1.36 15.62 -6.36
CA LYS A 291 2.45 16.40 -6.96
C LYS A 291 3.78 15.66 -6.92
N ILE A 292 4.12 15.02 -5.81
CA ILE A 292 5.32 14.18 -5.68
C ILE A 292 5.24 12.97 -6.60
N ALA A 293 4.07 12.32 -6.68
CA ALA A 293 3.85 11.18 -7.56
C ALA A 293 4.00 11.54 -9.04
N LYS A 294 3.48 12.70 -9.46
CA LYS A 294 3.64 13.25 -10.81
C LYS A 294 5.11 13.44 -11.17
N LYS A 295 5.92 13.99 -10.25
CA LYS A 295 7.39 14.11 -10.45
C LYS A 295 8.07 12.75 -10.64
N GLY A 296 7.63 11.72 -9.89
CA GLY A 296 8.12 10.35 -10.06
C GLY A 296 7.72 9.70 -11.39
N ILE A 297 6.47 9.92 -11.82
CA ILE A 297 5.99 9.49 -13.14
C ILE A 297 6.84 10.15 -14.24
N GLU A 298 6.98 11.48 -14.20
CA GLU A 298 7.74 12.22 -15.21
C GLU A 298 9.20 11.77 -15.28
N ALA A 299 9.87 11.54 -14.14
CA ALA A 299 11.23 11.03 -14.12
C ALA A 299 11.33 9.62 -14.76
N THR A 300 10.34 8.76 -14.51
CA THR A 300 10.26 7.43 -15.14
C THR A 300 10.07 7.55 -16.66
N LEU A 301 9.23 8.48 -17.12
CA LEU A 301 8.97 8.69 -18.55
C LEU A 301 10.19 9.26 -19.30
N ARG A 302 11.02 10.05 -18.61
CA ARG A 302 12.30 10.58 -19.14
C ARG A 302 13.43 9.55 -19.15
N ASP A 303 13.17 8.31 -18.74
CA ASP A 303 14.17 7.24 -18.58
C ASP A 303 15.34 7.65 -17.66
N ASP A 304 15.04 8.42 -16.60
CA ASP A 304 16.02 8.80 -15.57
C ASP A 304 15.82 7.90 -14.33
N PRO A 305 16.54 6.77 -14.23
CA PRO A 305 16.35 5.81 -13.13
C PRO A 305 16.77 6.37 -11.77
N ILE A 306 17.69 7.34 -11.73
CA ILE A 306 18.16 7.95 -10.48
C ILE A 306 17.06 8.86 -9.94
N MET A 307 16.55 9.75 -10.77
CA MET A 307 15.46 10.66 -10.38
C MET A 307 14.17 9.90 -10.12
N ALA A 308 13.86 8.87 -10.90
CA ALA A 308 12.70 8.02 -10.66
C ALA A 308 12.80 7.34 -9.28
N ARG A 309 13.96 6.75 -8.96
CA ARG A 309 14.18 6.14 -7.63
C ARG A 309 14.08 7.17 -6.51
N MET A 310 14.68 8.34 -6.68
CA MET A 310 14.63 9.42 -5.67
C MET A 310 13.18 9.85 -5.41
N TRP A 311 12.40 10.11 -6.45
CA TRP A 311 11.00 10.52 -6.30
C TRP A 311 10.11 9.41 -5.74
N GLN A 312 10.37 8.15 -6.09
CA GLN A 312 9.69 7.01 -5.48
C GLN A 312 9.98 6.92 -3.97
N LYS A 313 11.23 7.19 -3.55
CA LYS A 313 11.58 7.26 -2.11
C LYS A 313 10.92 8.44 -1.42
N HIS A 314 10.93 9.61 -2.03
CA HIS A 314 10.23 10.79 -1.54
C HIS A 314 8.74 10.50 -1.35
N LEU A 315 8.07 9.92 -2.35
CA LEU A 315 6.67 9.53 -2.26
C LEU A 315 6.43 8.53 -1.13
N GLY A 316 7.27 7.48 -1.03
CA GLY A 316 7.18 6.49 0.04
C GLY A 316 7.22 7.14 1.42
N LYS A 317 8.23 7.98 1.68
CA LYS A 317 8.37 8.72 2.95
C LYS A 317 7.19 9.63 3.24
N SER A 318 6.75 10.40 2.25
CA SER A 318 5.61 11.31 2.40
C SER A 318 4.33 10.55 2.73
N LEU A 319 4.10 9.38 2.14
CA LEU A 319 2.97 8.51 2.47
C LEU A 319 3.08 7.96 3.89
N MET A 320 4.26 7.50 4.33
CA MET A 320 4.43 7.03 5.71
C MET A 320 4.19 8.16 6.71
N LYS A 321 4.73 9.35 6.45
CA LYS A 321 4.49 10.56 7.28
C LYS A 321 3.01 10.90 7.32
N TRP A 322 2.36 11.04 6.18
CA TRP A 322 0.92 11.36 6.14
C TRP A 322 0.10 10.32 6.90
N ALA A 323 0.29 9.04 6.58
CA ALA A 323 -0.53 7.97 7.14
C ALA A 323 -0.28 7.76 8.64
N HIS A 324 0.96 7.93 9.12
CA HIS A 324 1.28 7.74 10.54
C HIS A 324 1.01 8.99 11.37
N VAL A 325 1.42 10.18 10.93
CA VAL A 325 1.26 11.41 11.70
C VAL A 325 -0.21 11.82 11.85
N ARG A 326 -1.05 11.49 10.86
CA ARG A 326 -2.50 11.74 10.92
C ARG A 326 -3.35 10.52 11.29
N GLY A 327 -2.83 9.32 11.14
CA GLY A 327 -3.50 8.07 11.53
C GLY A 327 -3.11 7.57 12.92
N ALA A 328 -2.08 8.15 13.55
CA ALA A 328 -1.91 8.07 14.99
C ALA A 328 -3.12 8.78 15.60
N LEU A 329 -4.05 7.96 16.11
CA LEU A 329 -5.10 8.34 17.03
C LEU A 329 -4.62 9.49 17.91
N SER A 330 -5.45 10.51 18.10
CA SER A 330 -5.11 11.54 19.06
C SER A 330 -4.81 10.87 20.41
N ASP A 331 -3.90 11.43 21.21
CA ASP A 331 -3.62 10.88 22.55
C ASP A 331 -4.93 10.75 23.39
N GLU A 332 -5.96 11.54 23.04
CA GLU A 332 -7.32 11.45 23.58
C GLU A 332 -8.07 10.19 23.13
N ASP A 333 -8.05 9.82 21.84
CA ASP A 333 -8.69 8.59 21.35
C ASP A 333 -7.99 7.33 21.89
N MET A 334 -6.67 7.39 22.10
CA MET A 334 -5.92 6.31 22.75
C MET A 334 -6.24 6.20 24.24
N ALA A 335 -6.50 7.31 24.93
CA ALA A 335 -6.91 7.31 26.33
C ALA A 335 -8.32 6.74 26.50
N GLU A 336 -9.26 7.14 25.64
CA GLU A 336 -10.64 6.62 25.66
C GLU A 336 -10.71 5.13 25.32
N PHE A 337 -9.93 4.68 24.32
CA PHE A 337 -9.85 3.25 23.96
C PHE A 337 -9.22 2.37 25.07
N LEU A 338 -8.37 2.94 25.92
CA LEU A 338 -7.80 2.24 27.08
C LEU A 338 -8.76 2.23 28.28
N ASP A 339 -9.60 3.25 28.45
CA ASP A 339 -10.60 3.34 29.52
C ASP A 339 -11.79 2.37 29.29
N GLU A 340 -12.11 2.03 28.04
CA GLU A 340 -13.17 1.05 27.70
C GLU A 340 -12.77 -0.43 27.85
N ARG A 341 -11.52 -0.71 28.23
CA ARG A 341 -10.99 -2.09 28.38
C ARG A 341 -10.83 -2.57 29.83
N ASP A 342 -11.08 -1.70 30.82
CA ASP A 342 -11.11 -2.02 32.25
C ASP A 342 -12.53 -2.22 32.79
#